data_AF-A0A0H4WN59-F1
#
_entry.id   AF-A0A0H4WN59-F1
#
_cell.length_a   1.000
_cell.length_b   1.000
_cell.length_c   1.000
_cell.angle_alpha   90.00
_cell.angle_beta   90.00
_cell.angle_gamma   90.00
#
_symmetry.space_group_name_H-M   'P 1'
#
loop_
_entity.id
_entity.type
_entity.pdbx_description
1 polymer ?
#
loop_
_entity_poly.entity_id
_entity_poly.type
_entity_poly.pdbx_seq_one_letter_code
_entity_poly.pdbx_strand_id
1 'polypeptide(L)'
;MKPLMSALLPVLCLASAAFAAPQAPVSVQTSEATLSGPATLTFAADWSVTLSGQAQTDAILAIAYDTRRLPACRGAGWSITGYMMTNRGPVQGFPLANATTVGTQAQMLLELWQGGTLEMWFHNSDSTGCSQWDSNLQYNFHTWVKQYPMISFHPAPAWTYSVEGVLQGGRMLMVDYDIGRIGQCRAMYLNYKAWGTTAYYRINGGPVTSVSLTTSWGDQNLQYWRQVPAFIPLPAGPGTLELWFGSSDRKGCQQWDTRYEQNYVFAFQ
;
A
#
# COMPACT_ATOMS: atom_id res chain seq x y z
N MET A 1 -0.17 -34.14 77.60
CA MET A 1 0.88 -33.14 77.29
C MET A 1 1.45 -33.45 75.91
N LYS A 2 1.57 -32.44 75.03
CA LYS A 2 2.08 -32.43 73.62
C LYS A 2 1.15 -33.04 72.53
N PRO A 3 1.17 -32.52 71.28
CA PRO A 3 1.03 -31.11 70.88
C PRO A 3 -0.03 -30.91 69.75
N LEU A 4 -0.53 -29.68 69.60
CA LEU A 4 -1.35 -29.24 68.46
C LEU A 4 -0.50 -29.12 67.19
N MET A 5 -0.96 -29.71 66.08
CA MET A 5 -0.46 -29.43 64.72
C MET A 5 -1.31 -28.32 64.09
N SER A 6 -0.68 -27.17 63.86
CA SER A 6 -1.19 -26.09 62.99
C SER A 6 -1.03 -26.49 61.52
N ALA A 7 -2.12 -26.50 60.77
CA ALA A 7 -2.10 -26.58 59.31
C ALA A 7 -2.19 -25.17 58.72
N LEU A 8 -1.12 -24.70 58.07
CA LEU A 8 -1.13 -23.52 57.20
C LEU A 8 -1.67 -23.91 55.82
N LEU A 9 -2.77 -23.28 55.38
CA LEU A 9 -3.17 -23.25 53.97
C LEU A 9 -2.47 -22.08 53.27
N PRO A 10 -1.81 -22.28 52.12
CA PRO A 10 -1.38 -21.19 51.26
C PRO A 10 -2.54 -20.73 50.37
N VAL A 11 -2.87 -19.43 50.44
CA VAL A 11 -3.77 -18.75 49.51
C VAL A 11 -3.00 -18.49 48.20
N LEU A 12 -3.39 -19.17 47.12
CA LEU A 12 -2.86 -18.92 45.79
C LEU A 12 -3.61 -17.74 45.15
N CYS A 13 -2.98 -16.56 45.12
CA CYS A 13 -3.47 -15.43 44.32
C CYS A 13 -3.16 -15.68 42.84
N LEU A 14 -4.19 -16.06 42.06
CA LEU A 14 -4.14 -16.05 40.59
C LEU A 14 -4.17 -14.59 40.10
N ALA A 15 -3.01 -14.05 39.74
CA ALA A 15 -2.92 -12.80 39.01
C ALA A 15 -3.33 -13.03 37.54
N SER A 16 -4.52 -12.59 37.17
CA SER A 16 -4.98 -12.56 35.78
C SER A 16 -4.21 -11.49 35.01
N ALA A 17 -3.18 -11.88 34.28
CA ALA A 17 -2.57 -11.04 33.26
C ALA A 17 -3.55 -10.90 32.09
N ALA A 18 -4.25 -9.77 32.03
CA ALA A 18 -5.03 -9.39 30.85
C ALA A 18 -4.06 -9.12 29.69
N PHE A 19 -3.89 -10.10 28.81
CA PHE A 19 -3.23 -9.86 27.52
C PHE A 19 -4.14 -8.92 26.70
N ALA A 20 -3.67 -7.70 26.48
CA ALA A 20 -4.29 -6.79 25.52
C ALA A 20 -4.26 -7.46 24.14
N ALA A 21 -5.44 -7.59 23.51
CA ALA A 21 -5.53 -8.09 22.15
C ALA A 21 -4.68 -7.21 21.20
N PRO A 22 -4.04 -7.80 20.17
CA PRO A 22 -3.32 -7.03 19.17
C PRO A 22 -4.25 -5.98 18.56
N GLN A 23 -3.86 -4.71 18.67
CA GLN A 23 -4.61 -3.60 18.09
C GLN A 23 -4.62 -3.73 16.57
N ALA A 24 -5.80 -3.60 15.96
CA ALA A 24 -5.91 -3.57 14.51
C ALA A 24 -5.09 -2.41 13.94
N PRO A 25 -4.45 -2.57 12.77
CA PRO A 25 -3.69 -1.49 12.13
C PRO A 25 -4.59 -0.26 11.91
N VAL A 26 -4.04 0.92 12.18
CA VAL A 26 -4.73 2.19 11.92
C VAL A 26 -4.94 2.30 10.42
N SER A 27 -6.20 2.38 10.01
CA SER A 27 -6.58 2.59 8.61
C SER A 27 -6.58 4.08 8.32
N VAL A 28 -6.06 4.49 7.15
CA VAL A 28 -6.17 5.88 6.69
C VAL A 28 -7.64 6.18 6.44
N GLN A 29 -8.18 7.17 7.13
CA GLN A 29 -9.54 7.62 6.91
C GLN A 29 -9.56 8.59 5.73
N THR A 30 -10.26 8.23 4.66
CA THR A 30 -10.44 9.08 3.49
C THR A 30 -11.69 9.92 3.66
N SER A 31 -11.56 11.23 3.46
CA SER A 31 -12.72 12.11 3.31
C SER A 31 -12.72 12.68 1.89
N GLU A 32 -13.76 12.36 1.12
CA GLU A 32 -14.03 13.00 -0.17
C GLU A 32 -14.61 14.39 0.06
N ALA A 33 -13.78 15.29 0.59
CA ALA A 33 -14.07 16.71 0.51
C ALA A 33 -13.50 17.23 -0.81
N THR A 34 -14.36 17.75 -1.69
CA THR A 34 -13.96 18.62 -2.82
C THR A 34 -13.39 19.92 -2.28
N LEU A 35 -12.18 19.86 -1.72
CA LEU A 35 -11.39 21.02 -1.36
C LEU A 35 -10.46 21.34 -2.54
N SER A 36 -10.52 22.59 -3.00
CA SER A 36 -9.55 23.15 -3.93
C SER A 36 -8.17 23.17 -3.25
N GLY A 37 -7.32 22.20 -3.55
CA GLY A 37 -5.97 22.10 -3.01
C GLY A 37 -5.31 20.75 -3.29
N PRO A 38 -3.99 20.61 -3.06
CA PRO A 38 -3.30 19.33 -3.14
C PRO A 38 -3.90 18.33 -2.14
N ALA A 39 -3.92 17.05 -2.51
CA ALA A 39 -4.27 16.00 -1.56
C ALA A 39 -3.33 16.09 -0.35
N THR A 40 -3.86 15.92 0.86
CA THR A 40 -3.08 16.06 2.09
C THR A 40 -3.22 14.81 2.95
N LEU A 41 -2.10 14.13 3.19
CA LEU A 41 -2.00 13.02 4.14
C LEU A 41 -1.52 13.56 5.49
N THR A 42 -2.40 13.51 6.48
CA THR A 42 -2.18 14.07 7.81
C THR A 42 -1.92 12.97 8.83
N PHE A 43 -0.85 13.11 9.60
CA PHE A 43 -0.47 12.25 10.70
C PHE A 43 -0.58 13.04 12.00
N ALA A 44 -1.71 12.94 12.70
CA ALA A 44 -1.97 13.73 13.89
C ALA A 44 -1.35 13.11 15.16
N ALA A 45 -1.21 13.93 16.21
CA ALA A 45 -0.61 13.53 17.49
C ALA A 45 -1.40 12.45 18.25
N ASP A 46 -2.70 12.33 17.97
CA ASP A 46 -3.58 11.30 18.53
C ASP A 46 -3.46 9.95 17.79
N TRP A 47 -2.43 9.82 16.94
CA TRP A 47 -2.14 8.66 16.09
C TRP A 47 -3.12 8.46 14.93
N SER A 48 -4.12 9.32 14.76
CA SER A 48 -4.99 9.27 13.59
C SER A 48 -4.21 9.60 12.32
N VAL A 49 -4.64 8.98 11.22
CA VAL A 49 -4.10 9.25 9.88
C VAL A 49 -5.27 9.49 8.94
N THR A 50 -5.28 10.65 8.29
CA THR A 50 -6.36 11.07 7.40
C THR A 50 -5.83 11.50 6.06
N LEU A 51 -6.55 11.15 5.00
CA LEU A 51 -6.32 11.67 3.65
C LEU A 51 -7.48 12.57 3.26
N SER A 52 -7.16 13.84 2.98
CA SER A 52 -8.08 14.78 2.36
C SER A 52 -7.80 14.88 0.87
N GLY A 53 -8.83 14.76 0.04
CA GLY A 53 -8.72 14.75 -1.42
C GLY A 53 -8.20 13.41 -1.98
N GLN A 54 -7.86 13.39 -3.27
CA GLN A 54 -7.37 12.21 -3.97
C GLN A 54 -5.90 12.38 -4.35
N ALA A 55 -5.03 11.53 -3.82
CA ALA A 55 -3.65 11.46 -4.27
C ALA A 55 -3.60 10.99 -5.74
N GLN A 56 -2.86 11.69 -6.58
CA GLN A 56 -2.72 11.39 -7.99
C GLN A 56 -1.32 11.75 -8.50
N THR A 57 -0.89 11.12 -9.58
CA THR A 57 0.30 11.54 -10.32
C THR A 57 0.10 12.94 -10.91
N ASP A 58 1.20 13.61 -11.22
CA ASP A 58 1.21 14.97 -11.80
C ASP A 58 0.59 16.05 -10.89
N ALA A 59 0.30 15.71 -9.63
CA ALA A 59 -0.09 16.62 -8.57
C ALA A 59 0.81 16.43 -7.35
N ILE A 60 0.85 17.46 -6.51
CA ILE A 60 1.59 17.42 -5.25
C ILE A 60 0.74 16.70 -4.20
N LEU A 61 1.35 15.73 -3.51
CA LEU A 61 0.83 15.19 -2.25
C LEU A 61 1.48 15.95 -1.09
N ALA A 62 0.68 16.67 -0.32
CA ALA A 62 1.14 17.31 0.91
C ALA A 62 1.14 16.30 2.05
N ILE A 63 2.24 16.27 2.81
CA ILE A 63 2.37 15.51 4.04
C ILE A 63 2.33 16.50 5.20
N ALA A 64 1.37 16.34 6.11
CA ALA A 64 1.29 17.08 7.35
C ALA A 64 1.57 16.12 8.51
N TYR A 65 2.68 16.30 9.23
CA TYR A 65 3.12 15.37 10.26
C TYR A 65 3.27 16.05 11.61
N ASP A 66 2.54 15.59 12.62
CA ASP A 66 2.70 16.05 13.99
C ASP A 66 3.90 15.37 14.66
N THR A 67 4.92 16.15 15.00
CA THR A 67 6.15 15.65 15.63
C THR A 67 5.90 14.99 16.98
N ARG A 68 4.77 15.26 17.65
CA ARG A 68 4.40 14.60 18.92
C ARG A 68 4.10 13.11 18.79
N ARG A 69 3.95 12.56 17.57
CA ARG A 69 3.87 11.11 17.34
C ARG A 69 5.16 10.38 17.70
N LEU A 70 6.31 11.06 17.57
CA LEU A 70 7.63 10.54 17.93
C LEU A 70 8.27 11.42 19.02
N PRO A 71 7.77 11.41 20.26
CA PRO A 71 8.21 12.37 21.28
C PRO A 71 9.59 12.04 21.87
N ALA A 72 10.10 10.81 21.72
CA ALA A 72 11.43 10.43 22.16
C ALA A 72 12.50 10.81 21.12
N CYS A 73 13.79 10.56 21.42
CA CYS A 73 14.92 10.84 20.52
C CYS A 73 14.97 12.31 20.06
N ARG A 74 14.88 13.23 21.01
CA ARG A 74 14.93 14.69 20.81
C ARG A 74 16.25 15.30 21.30
N GLY A 75 17.33 14.50 21.32
CA GLY A 75 18.66 14.98 21.67
C GLY A 75 19.23 15.99 20.66
N ALA A 76 20.50 16.36 20.86
CA ALA A 76 21.19 17.26 19.94
C ALA A 76 21.15 16.72 18.49
N GLY A 77 20.84 17.60 17.54
CA GLY A 77 20.80 17.24 16.12
C GLY A 77 19.71 16.25 15.73
N TRP A 78 18.63 16.12 16.51
CA TRP A 78 17.55 15.20 16.15
C TRP A 78 16.95 15.51 14.77
N SER A 79 16.51 14.45 14.09
CA SER A 79 15.81 14.55 12.80
C SER A 79 14.75 13.47 12.64
N ILE A 80 13.64 13.84 12.02
CA ILE A 80 12.64 12.92 11.49
C ILE A 80 12.85 12.82 9.98
N THR A 81 13.16 11.62 9.53
CA THR A 81 13.19 11.26 8.10
C THR A 81 11.93 10.48 7.77
N GLY A 82 11.23 10.92 6.72
CA GLY A 82 10.17 10.13 6.11
C GLY A 82 10.76 9.19 5.06
N TYR A 83 10.23 7.99 4.98
CA TYR A 83 10.55 7.02 3.95
C TYR A 83 9.29 6.66 3.18
N MET A 84 9.44 6.44 1.89
CA MET A 84 8.36 6.01 1.03
C MET A 84 8.80 4.96 0.01
N MET A 85 7.82 4.21 -0.47
CA MET A 85 7.98 3.18 -1.50
C MET A 85 6.70 3.10 -2.33
N THR A 86 6.80 3.14 -3.65
CA THR A 86 5.65 3.00 -4.56
C THR A 86 5.66 1.61 -5.20
N ASN A 87 4.54 0.89 -5.16
CA ASN A 87 4.35 -0.43 -5.78
C ASN A 87 5.45 -1.44 -5.48
N ARG A 88 6.01 -1.42 -4.25
CA ARG A 88 7.16 -2.25 -3.84
C ARG A 88 8.47 -1.99 -4.61
N GLY A 89 8.62 -0.79 -5.17
CA GLY A 89 9.86 -0.32 -5.78
C GLY A 89 10.95 0.03 -4.75
N PRO A 90 12.00 0.76 -5.18
CA PRO A 90 13.05 1.23 -4.28
C PRO A 90 12.52 2.14 -3.16
N VAL A 91 13.12 2.04 -1.97
CA VAL A 91 12.85 2.97 -0.86
C VAL A 91 13.47 4.32 -1.18
N GLN A 92 12.70 5.39 -0.97
CA GLN A 92 13.16 6.77 -1.05
C GLN A 92 13.01 7.43 0.32
N GLY A 93 14.02 8.19 0.75
CA GLY A 93 13.99 8.97 1.99
C GLY A 93 13.85 10.46 1.71
N PHE A 94 13.16 11.19 2.58
CA PHE A 94 13.04 12.64 2.52
C PHE A 94 13.14 13.26 3.92
N PRO A 95 13.80 14.42 4.06
CA PRO A 95 13.82 15.13 5.35
C PRO A 95 12.44 15.67 5.65
N LEU A 96 11.93 15.42 6.87
CA LEU A 96 10.60 15.88 7.27
C LEU A 96 10.65 16.92 8.38
N ALA A 97 11.42 16.65 9.44
CA ALA A 97 11.58 17.58 10.56
C ALA A 97 12.99 17.45 11.15
N ASN A 98 13.44 18.47 11.87
CA ASN A 98 14.69 18.43 12.63
C ASN A 98 14.65 19.43 13.79
N ALA A 99 15.75 19.53 14.54
CA ALA A 99 15.87 20.44 15.68
C ALA A 99 15.55 21.93 15.41
N THR A 100 15.49 22.39 14.15
CA THR A 100 15.11 23.75 13.78
C THR A 100 13.64 23.89 13.36
N THR A 101 12.88 22.79 13.29
CA THR A 101 11.44 22.81 13.00
C THR A 101 10.70 23.61 14.08
N VAL A 102 9.99 24.65 13.65
CA VAL A 102 9.17 25.50 14.53
C VAL A 102 7.80 24.87 14.76
N GLY A 103 7.38 24.80 16.02
CA GLY A 103 6.09 24.21 16.39
C GLY A 103 6.08 22.68 16.31
N THR A 104 4.88 22.10 16.24
CA THR A 104 4.68 20.65 16.25
C THR A 104 4.32 20.08 14.89
N GLN A 105 4.10 20.91 13.88
CA GLN A 105 3.66 20.47 12.55
C GLN A 105 4.80 20.61 11.54
N ALA A 106 5.22 19.48 11.00
CA ALA A 106 6.14 19.42 9.87
C ALA A 106 5.34 19.24 8.56
N GLN A 107 5.83 19.85 7.49
CA GLN A 107 5.22 19.78 6.16
C GLN A 107 6.24 19.34 5.12
N MET A 108 5.80 18.48 4.21
CA MET A 108 6.58 18.07 3.04
C MET A 108 5.67 18.00 1.82
N LEU A 109 6.18 18.40 0.66
CA LEU A 109 5.49 18.30 -0.62
C LEU A 109 6.16 17.19 -1.43
N LEU A 110 5.40 16.16 -1.79
CA LEU A 110 5.88 15.02 -2.55
C LEU A 110 5.35 15.07 -3.98
N GLU A 111 6.27 15.00 -4.94
CA GLU A 111 5.96 14.75 -6.34
C GLU A 111 5.85 13.23 -6.57
N LEU A 112 4.69 12.79 -7.06
CA LEU A 112 4.41 11.39 -7.32
C LEU A 112 4.44 11.11 -8.82
N TRP A 113 5.40 10.29 -9.23
CA TRP A 113 5.66 9.98 -10.65
C TRP A 113 4.93 8.73 -11.15
N GLN A 114 4.36 7.96 -10.23
CA GLN A 114 3.73 6.68 -10.55
C GLN A 114 2.53 6.45 -9.62
N GLY A 115 1.42 6.00 -10.19
CA GLY A 115 0.22 5.62 -9.44
C GLY A 115 0.39 4.29 -8.68
N GLY A 116 -0.68 3.83 -8.04
CA GLY A 116 -0.74 2.59 -7.27
C GLY A 116 -0.56 2.76 -5.78
N THR A 117 -0.02 1.75 -5.12
CA THR A 117 0.14 1.76 -3.65
C THR A 117 1.37 2.55 -3.27
N LEU A 118 1.17 3.62 -2.50
CA LEU A 118 2.22 4.36 -1.79
C LEU A 118 2.30 3.86 -0.35
N GLU A 119 3.47 3.38 0.03
CA GLU A 119 3.79 2.97 1.40
C GLU A 119 4.69 4.02 2.06
N MET A 120 4.44 4.32 3.34
CA MET A 120 5.20 5.34 4.08
C MET A 120 5.47 4.95 5.52
N TRP A 121 6.59 5.39 6.07
CA TRP A 121 6.94 5.29 7.49
C TRP A 121 7.93 6.39 7.87
N PHE A 122 8.09 6.62 9.17
CA PHE A 122 8.93 7.71 9.68
C PHE A 122 9.90 7.20 10.73
N HIS A 123 11.08 7.80 10.75
CA HIS A 123 12.17 7.50 11.66
C HIS A 123 12.64 8.76 12.35
N ASN A 124 12.61 8.78 13.67
CA ASN A 124 13.25 9.81 14.47
C ASN A 124 14.58 9.28 15.02
N SER A 125 15.64 10.07 14.88
CA SER A 125 16.96 9.76 15.43
C SER A 125 17.67 11.01 15.92
N ASP A 126 18.69 10.83 16.77
CA ASP A 126 19.56 11.91 17.24
C ASP A 126 21.04 11.48 17.29
N SER A 127 21.92 12.44 17.64
CA SER A 127 23.37 12.23 17.62
C SER A 127 23.89 11.25 18.68
N THR A 128 23.05 10.80 19.62
CA THR A 128 23.42 9.82 20.65
C THR A 128 23.20 8.37 20.21
N GLY A 129 22.59 8.17 19.04
CA GLY A 129 22.17 6.86 18.56
C GLY A 129 20.76 6.46 18.99
N CYS A 130 19.97 7.38 19.59
CA CYS A 130 18.56 7.12 19.85
C CYS A 130 17.80 6.91 18.53
N SER A 131 16.85 5.97 18.53
CA SER A 131 16.06 5.60 17.34
C SER A 131 14.62 5.27 17.71
N GLN A 132 13.65 5.85 17.00
CA GLN A 132 12.22 5.57 17.16
C GLN A 132 11.52 5.54 15.80
N TRP A 133 10.55 4.64 15.62
CA TRP A 133 9.82 4.45 14.37
C TRP A 133 8.32 4.72 14.53
N ASP A 134 7.73 5.31 13.49
CA ASP A 134 6.28 5.43 13.29
C ASP A 134 5.92 4.74 11.97
N SER A 135 5.38 3.53 12.06
CA SER A 135 5.20 2.61 10.93
C SER A 135 3.89 1.84 11.00
N ASN A 136 2.84 2.41 11.61
CA ASN A 136 1.56 1.71 11.79
C ASN A 136 1.73 0.29 12.37
N LEU A 137 2.45 0.16 13.48
CA LEU A 137 2.77 -1.14 14.10
C LEU A 137 3.49 -2.10 13.14
N GLN A 138 4.53 -1.63 12.42
CA GLN A 138 5.33 -2.38 11.44
C GLN A 138 4.63 -2.69 10.10
N TYR A 139 3.39 -2.27 9.91
CA TYR A 139 2.67 -2.47 8.64
C TYR A 139 2.94 -1.38 7.60
N ASN A 140 3.59 -0.28 8.00
CA ASN A 140 3.68 0.99 7.28
C ASN A 140 2.29 1.60 7.01
N PHE A 141 2.28 2.88 6.65
CA PHE A 141 1.08 3.57 6.19
C PHE A 141 0.89 3.32 4.69
N HIS A 142 -0.34 3.13 4.25
CA HIS A 142 -0.66 2.86 2.85
C HIS A 142 -1.68 3.87 2.36
N THR A 143 -1.49 4.39 1.16
CA THR A 143 -2.50 5.15 0.42
C THR A 143 -2.46 4.78 -1.05
N TRP A 144 -3.58 4.96 -1.74
CA TRP A 144 -3.69 4.74 -3.18
C TRP A 144 -3.49 6.05 -3.95
N VAL A 145 -2.63 6.01 -4.96
CA VAL A 145 -2.32 7.12 -5.86
C VAL A 145 -2.92 6.81 -7.22
N LYS A 146 -3.80 7.67 -7.74
CA LYS A 146 -4.34 7.50 -9.10
C LYS A 146 -3.31 7.95 -10.14
N GLN A 147 -3.30 7.31 -11.30
CA GLN A 147 -2.57 7.79 -12.47
C GLN A 147 -3.50 7.73 -13.67
N TYR A 148 -3.66 8.84 -14.38
CA TYR A 148 -4.51 8.90 -15.56
C TYR A 148 -3.70 8.77 -16.87
N PRO A 149 -4.25 8.12 -17.89
CA PRO A 149 -5.53 7.40 -17.86
C PRO A 149 -5.44 6.10 -17.04
N MET A 150 -6.56 5.70 -16.46
CA MET A 150 -6.69 4.51 -15.62
C MET A 150 -7.82 3.61 -16.12
N ILE A 151 -7.61 2.30 -16.09
CA ILE A 151 -8.68 1.31 -16.18
C ILE A 151 -8.70 0.52 -14.88
N SER A 152 -9.84 0.53 -14.19
CA SER A 152 -10.05 -0.25 -12.97
C SER A 152 -10.99 -1.41 -13.20
N PHE A 153 -10.59 -2.61 -12.80
CA PHE A 153 -11.40 -3.83 -12.86
C PHE A 153 -11.84 -4.23 -11.45
N HIS A 154 -13.15 -4.25 -11.23
CA HIS A 154 -13.77 -4.43 -9.92
C HIS A 154 -14.21 -5.89 -9.70
N PRO A 155 -14.22 -6.40 -8.45
CA PRO A 155 -14.55 -7.78 -8.13
C PRO A 155 -16.06 -8.08 -8.26
N ALA A 156 -16.41 -9.34 -8.00
CA ALA A 156 -17.78 -9.80 -7.87
C ALA A 156 -18.58 -8.98 -6.84
N PRO A 157 -19.92 -8.89 -6.96
CA PRO A 157 -20.75 -9.56 -7.98
C PRO A 157 -20.82 -8.80 -9.32
N ALA A 158 -20.33 -7.56 -9.38
CA ALA A 158 -20.54 -6.70 -10.53
C ALA A 158 -19.65 -7.07 -11.73
N TRP A 159 -18.41 -7.53 -11.48
CA TRP A 159 -17.43 -7.85 -12.53
C TRP A 159 -17.27 -6.71 -13.56
N THR A 160 -17.45 -5.48 -13.11
CA THR A 160 -17.42 -4.28 -13.95
C THR A 160 -15.99 -3.80 -14.13
N TYR A 161 -15.83 -2.88 -15.08
CA TYR A 161 -14.64 -2.05 -15.16
C TYR A 161 -15.04 -0.60 -15.37
N SER A 162 -14.17 0.32 -14.99
CA SER A 162 -14.30 1.76 -15.23
C SER A 162 -13.06 2.28 -15.94
N VAL A 163 -13.25 3.26 -16.81
CA VAL A 163 -12.15 4.01 -17.44
C VAL A 163 -12.21 5.43 -16.92
N GLU A 164 -11.11 5.91 -16.34
CA GLU A 164 -10.98 7.27 -15.87
C GLU A 164 -9.90 8.01 -16.67
N GLY A 165 -10.22 9.21 -17.13
CA GLY A 165 -9.38 9.96 -18.07
C GLY A 165 -9.54 9.49 -19.53
N VAL A 166 -8.87 10.20 -20.44
CA VAL A 166 -8.87 9.87 -21.87
C VAL A 166 -7.71 8.93 -22.16
N LEU A 167 -8.00 7.76 -22.72
CA LEU A 167 -6.96 6.85 -23.23
C LEU A 167 -6.29 7.51 -24.43
N GLN A 168 -5.08 8.04 -24.19
CA GLN A 168 -4.32 8.80 -25.18
C GLN A 168 -3.02 8.08 -25.53
N GLY A 169 -2.73 7.96 -26.82
CA GLY A 169 -1.46 7.46 -27.32
C GLY A 169 -0.28 8.29 -26.83
N GLY A 170 0.85 7.64 -26.57
CA GLY A 170 2.05 8.27 -26.01
C GLY A 170 2.00 8.50 -24.49
N ARG A 171 0.96 8.03 -23.80
CA ARG A 171 0.84 8.07 -22.34
C ARG A 171 1.03 6.68 -21.72
N MET A 172 1.34 6.67 -20.43
CA MET A 172 1.39 5.46 -19.61
C MET A 172 0.01 5.18 -19.03
N LEU A 173 -0.64 4.11 -19.49
CA LEU A 173 -1.90 3.64 -18.92
C LEU A 173 -1.64 2.89 -17.62
N MET A 174 -2.34 3.26 -16.55
CA MET A 174 -2.43 2.46 -15.34
C MET A 174 -3.61 1.48 -15.42
N VAL A 175 -3.34 0.20 -15.19
CA VAL A 175 -4.37 -0.82 -15.04
C VAL A 175 -4.41 -1.26 -13.59
N ASP A 176 -5.49 -0.87 -12.91
CA ASP A 176 -5.80 -1.34 -11.57
C ASP A 176 -6.71 -2.56 -11.67
N TYR A 177 -6.20 -3.73 -11.31
CA TYR A 177 -6.94 -4.97 -11.44
C TYR A 177 -7.12 -5.62 -10.07
N ASP A 178 -8.37 -5.72 -9.61
CA ASP A 178 -8.68 -6.49 -8.41
C ASP A 178 -8.40 -7.98 -8.66
N ILE A 179 -7.33 -8.48 -8.07
CA ILE A 179 -6.92 -9.88 -8.21
C ILE A 179 -7.95 -10.86 -7.66
N GLY A 180 -8.87 -10.42 -6.80
CA GLY A 180 -10.02 -11.16 -6.27
C GLY A 180 -11.01 -11.59 -7.34
N ARG A 181 -11.00 -10.97 -8.53
CA ARG A 181 -11.76 -11.46 -9.70
C ARG A 181 -11.37 -12.90 -10.06
N ILE A 182 -10.08 -13.26 -9.99
CA ILE A 182 -9.59 -14.62 -10.28
C ILE A 182 -8.98 -15.28 -9.04
N GLY A 183 -9.84 -15.61 -8.09
CA GLY A 183 -9.45 -16.13 -6.77
C GLY A 183 -9.11 -17.62 -6.67
N GLN A 184 -9.33 -18.44 -7.70
CA GLN A 184 -9.35 -19.90 -7.56
C GLN A 184 -7.96 -20.55 -7.59
N CYS A 185 -7.05 -20.07 -8.46
CA CYS A 185 -5.71 -20.64 -8.62
C CYS A 185 -4.70 -20.00 -7.66
N ARG A 186 -4.84 -20.28 -6.36
CA ARG A 186 -4.03 -19.66 -5.29
C ARG A 186 -3.31 -20.66 -4.39
N ALA A 187 -2.66 -21.67 -4.96
CA ALA A 187 -1.93 -22.68 -4.17
C ALA A 187 -0.82 -22.10 -3.29
N MET A 188 -0.59 -22.75 -2.15
CA MET A 188 0.54 -22.51 -1.26
C MET A 188 1.61 -23.62 -1.39
N TYR A 189 2.85 -23.29 -1.07
CA TYR A 189 3.98 -24.22 -0.98
C TYR A 189 4.88 -23.83 0.19
N LEU A 190 5.11 -24.75 1.15
CA LEU A 190 5.88 -24.48 2.37
C LEU A 190 5.42 -23.21 3.12
N ASN A 191 4.10 -23.00 3.24
CA ASN A 191 3.49 -21.79 3.81
C ASN A 191 3.74 -20.49 3.04
N TYR A 192 4.24 -20.59 1.81
CA TYR A 192 4.40 -19.46 0.90
C TYR A 192 3.32 -19.48 -0.16
N LYS A 193 2.84 -18.30 -0.56
CA LYS A 193 1.96 -18.17 -1.72
C LYS A 193 2.77 -18.53 -2.98
N ALA A 194 2.28 -19.49 -3.74
CA ALA A 194 2.95 -20.08 -4.90
C ALA A 194 2.05 -20.01 -6.14
N TRP A 195 1.49 -18.83 -6.36
CA TRP A 195 0.57 -18.47 -7.44
C TRP A 195 0.87 -17.04 -7.86
N GLY A 196 0.52 -16.66 -9.08
CA GLY A 196 0.62 -15.28 -9.54
C GLY A 196 -0.55 -14.87 -10.43
N THR A 197 -0.68 -13.56 -10.61
CA THR A 197 -1.66 -12.96 -11.50
C THR A 197 -0.95 -12.07 -12.49
N THR A 198 -1.32 -12.18 -13.76
CA THR A 198 -0.65 -11.54 -14.89
C THR A 198 -1.70 -10.85 -15.77
N ALA A 199 -1.44 -9.59 -16.12
CA ALA A 199 -2.12 -8.91 -17.21
C ALA A 199 -1.42 -9.26 -18.52
N TYR A 200 -2.18 -9.67 -19.52
CA TYR A 200 -1.71 -9.91 -20.88
C TYR A 200 -2.36 -8.89 -21.79
N TYR A 201 -1.59 -8.33 -22.71
CA TYR A 201 -2.10 -7.34 -23.63
C TYR A 201 -1.44 -7.40 -24.99
N ARG A 202 -2.13 -6.88 -26.00
CA ARG A 202 -1.56 -6.58 -27.31
C ARG A 202 -2.10 -5.26 -27.81
N ILE A 203 -1.30 -4.54 -28.59
CA ILE A 203 -1.66 -3.23 -29.15
C ILE A 203 -1.70 -3.36 -30.67
N ASN A 204 -2.78 -2.87 -31.28
CA ASN A 204 -3.00 -2.88 -32.73
C ASN A 204 -2.81 -4.27 -33.37
N GLY A 205 -3.27 -5.33 -32.69
CA GLY A 205 -3.11 -6.71 -33.15
C GLY A 205 -1.67 -7.25 -33.14
N GLY A 206 -0.73 -6.52 -32.53
CA GLY A 206 0.67 -6.91 -32.44
C GLY A 206 0.96 -8.09 -31.50
N PRO A 207 2.24 -8.34 -31.19
CA PRO A 207 2.65 -9.41 -30.27
C PRO A 207 2.04 -9.25 -28.87
N VAL A 208 1.76 -10.39 -28.24
CA VAL A 208 1.31 -10.43 -26.84
C VAL A 208 2.46 -10.06 -25.92
N THR A 209 2.21 -9.10 -25.03
CA THR A 209 3.08 -8.72 -23.92
C THR A 209 2.37 -9.04 -22.61
N SER A 210 3.12 -9.18 -21.51
CA SER A 210 2.56 -9.50 -20.20
C SER A 210 3.26 -8.75 -19.08
N VAL A 211 2.50 -8.38 -18.05
CA VAL A 211 2.99 -7.69 -16.84
C VAL A 211 2.41 -8.37 -15.60
N SER A 212 3.25 -8.60 -14.59
CA SER A 212 2.77 -9.16 -13.32
C SER A 212 1.90 -8.15 -12.58
N LEU A 213 0.74 -8.59 -12.09
CA LEU A 213 -0.17 -7.83 -11.22
C LEU A 213 0.04 -8.16 -9.74
N THR A 214 1.08 -8.93 -9.47
CA THR A 214 1.43 -9.38 -8.13
C THR A 214 2.93 -9.35 -7.91
N THR A 215 3.33 -8.98 -6.71
CA THR A 215 4.75 -8.92 -6.33
C THR A 215 4.98 -9.55 -4.96
N SER A 216 6.16 -10.13 -4.77
CA SER A 216 6.66 -10.59 -3.47
C SER A 216 7.56 -9.53 -2.84
N TRP A 217 7.67 -9.52 -1.51
CA TRP A 217 8.56 -8.60 -0.80
C TRP A 217 9.14 -9.22 0.48
N GLY A 218 10.36 -8.79 0.82
CA GLY A 218 11.11 -9.19 2.02
C GLY A 218 12.04 -10.39 1.80
N ASP A 219 13.20 -10.39 2.45
CA ASP A 219 14.24 -11.43 2.27
C ASP A 219 13.78 -12.84 2.68
N GLN A 220 12.75 -12.97 3.52
CA GLN A 220 12.20 -14.27 3.93
C GLN A 220 10.67 -14.25 4.18
N ASN A 221 10.00 -13.11 3.97
CA ASN A 221 8.56 -12.95 4.24
C ASN A 221 7.70 -13.12 2.98
N LEU A 222 7.91 -14.26 2.31
CA LEU A 222 7.17 -14.79 1.16
C LEU A 222 5.66 -15.04 1.40
N GLN A 223 5.11 -14.59 2.54
CA GLN A 223 3.70 -14.74 2.92
C GLN A 223 2.79 -13.67 2.30
N TYR A 224 3.33 -12.54 1.85
CA TYR A 224 2.51 -11.40 1.39
C TYR A 224 2.70 -11.15 -0.11
N TRP A 225 2.06 -11.96 -0.95
CA TRP A 225 1.76 -11.50 -2.31
C TRP A 225 0.80 -10.33 -2.21
N ARG A 226 1.21 -9.19 -2.78
CA ARG A 226 0.40 -7.98 -2.87
C ARG A 226 0.04 -7.70 -4.30
N GLN A 227 -1.18 -7.20 -4.49
CA GLN A 227 -1.62 -6.61 -5.75
C GLN A 227 -0.75 -5.39 -6.05
N VAL A 228 -0.32 -5.29 -7.30
CA VAL A 228 0.28 -4.09 -7.87
C VAL A 228 -0.40 -3.79 -9.19
N PRO A 229 -0.61 -2.52 -9.54
CA PRO A 229 -1.14 -2.16 -10.84
C PRO A 229 -0.15 -2.50 -11.95
N ALA A 230 -0.66 -2.70 -13.17
CA ALA A 230 0.17 -2.76 -14.36
C ALA A 230 0.30 -1.36 -14.99
N PHE A 231 1.45 -1.12 -15.63
CA PHE A 231 1.72 0.11 -16.36
C PHE A 231 2.01 -0.25 -17.81
N ILE A 232 1.15 0.20 -18.73
CA ILE A 232 1.21 -0.16 -20.14
C ILE A 232 1.52 1.11 -20.94
N PRO A 233 2.68 1.19 -21.61
CA PRO A 233 2.96 2.32 -22.48
C PRO A 233 2.11 2.21 -23.75
N LEU A 234 1.27 3.21 -24.01
CA LEU A 234 0.51 3.30 -25.25
C LEU A 234 1.37 3.97 -26.32
N PRO A 235 1.49 3.39 -27.54
CA PRO A 235 2.23 4.04 -28.63
C PRO A 235 1.57 5.36 -29.01
N ALA A 236 2.33 6.26 -29.64
CA ALA A 236 1.79 7.53 -30.10
C ALA A 236 0.72 7.35 -31.20
N GLY A 237 -0.29 8.20 -31.19
CA GLY A 237 -1.42 8.18 -32.13
C GLY A 237 -2.53 7.21 -31.73
N PRO A 238 -3.58 7.11 -32.56
CA PRO A 238 -4.75 6.30 -32.25
C PRO A 238 -4.48 4.81 -32.41
N GLY A 239 -5.18 4.00 -31.65
CA GLY A 239 -5.05 2.56 -31.72
C GLY A 239 -6.04 1.79 -30.87
N THR A 240 -5.77 0.50 -30.74
CA THR A 240 -6.56 -0.46 -29.98
C THR A 240 -5.68 -1.22 -29.01
N LEU A 241 -6.14 -1.30 -27.75
CA LEU A 241 -5.58 -2.13 -26.70
C LEU A 241 -6.52 -3.31 -26.49
N GLU A 242 -5.97 -4.52 -26.60
CA GLU A 242 -6.63 -5.72 -26.11
C GLU A 242 -5.97 -6.17 -24.82
N LEU A 243 -6.78 -6.52 -23.81
CA LEU A 243 -6.34 -6.83 -22.46
C LEU A 243 -7.11 -8.05 -21.93
N TRP A 244 -6.43 -8.96 -21.23
CA TRP A 244 -7.02 -10.08 -20.51
C TRP A 244 -6.13 -10.46 -19.33
N PHE A 245 -6.67 -11.23 -18.39
CA PHE A 245 -5.93 -11.56 -17.16
C PHE A 245 -5.90 -13.06 -16.95
N GLY A 246 -4.76 -13.54 -16.47
CA GLY A 246 -4.58 -14.95 -16.12
C GLY A 246 -4.01 -15.07 -14.71
N SER A 247 -4.45 -16.09 -13.99
CA SER A 247 -3.80 -16.53 -12.76
C SER A 247 -3.40 -17.98 -12.92
N SER A 248 -2.21 -18.29 -12.43
CA SER A 248 -1.70 -19.65 -12.39
C SER A 248 -1.03 -19.93 -11.06
N ASP A 249 -0.96 -21.21 -10.71
CA ASP A 249 -0.26 -21.65 -9.52
C ASP A 249 0.67 -22.84 -9.77
N ARG A 250 1.48 -23.15 -8.77
CA ARG A 250 2.47 -24.24 -8.81
C ARG A 250 1.86 -25.62 -9.06
N LYS A 251 0.57 -25.82 -8.79
CA LYS A 251 -0.11 -27.12 -9.00
C LYS A 251 -0.58 -27.28 -10.45
N GLY A 252 -0.34 -26.29 -11.31
CA GLY A 252 -0.81 -26.29 -12.69
C GLY A 252 -2.25 -25.80 -12.83
N CYS A 253 -2.86 -25.22 -11.78
CA CYS A 253 -4.15 -24.54 -11.92
C CYS A 253 -3.99 -23.33 -12.84
N GLN A 254 -4.94 -23.11 -13.73
CA GLN A 254 -5.06 -21.90 -14.54
C GLN A 254 -6.49 -21.36 -14.49
N GLN A 255 -6.61 -20.04 -14.36
CA GLN A 255 -7.88 -19.33 -14.42
C GLN A 255 -7.70 -18.07 -15.27
N TRP A 256 -8.71 -17.73 -16.06
CA TRP A 256 -8.70 -16.58 -16.95
C TRP A 256 -9.86 -15.64 -16.62
N ASP A 257 -9.58 -14.34 -16.64
CA ASP A 257 -10.60 -13.29 -16.69
C ASP A 257 -10.66 -12.73 -18.10
N THR A 258 -11.81 -12.93 -18.72
CA THR A 258 -12.15 -12.45 -20.06
C THR A 258 -13.57 -11.87 -20.00
N ARG A 259 -13.92 -11.07 -20.99
CA ARG A 259 -15.29 -10.59 -21.23
C ARG A 259 -16.09 -11.68 -21.93
N TYR A 260 -16.51 -12.71 -21.19
CA TYR A 260 -17.26 -13.85 -21.73
C TYR A 260 -16.56 -14.49 -22.93
N GLU A 261 -15.34 -15.00 -22.71
CA GLU A 261 -14.47 -15.62 -23.73
C GLU A 261 -13.85 -14.63 -24.75
N GLN A 262 -14.10 -13.32 -24.61
CA GLN A 262 -13.48 -12.27 -25.41
C GLN A 262 -12.48 -11.44 -24.60
N ASN A 263 -11.43 -10.94 -25.23
CA ASN A 263 -10.55 -9.96 -24.59
C ASN A 263 -11.29 -8.64 -24.35
N TYR A 264 -10.88 -7.89 -23.33
CA TYR A 264 -11.30 -6.51 -23.16
C TYR A 264 -10.63 -5.66 -24.24
N VAL A 265 -11.42 -4.89 -25.00
CA VAL A 265 -10.93 -4.05 -26.10
C VAL A 265 -11.21 -2.59 -25.79
N PHE A 266 -10.17 -1.77 -25.86
CA PHE A 266 -10.23 -0.32 -25.63
C PHE A 266 -9.63 0.43 -26.81
N ALA A 267 -10.31 1.45 -27.31
CA ALA A 267 -9.73 2.39 -28.25
C ALA A 267 -8.97 3.48 -27.49
N PHE A 268 -7.86 3.96 -28.05
CA PHE A 268 -7.13 5.13 -27.59
C PHE A 268 -6.86 6.08 -28.76
N GLN A 269 -6.66 7.37 -28.45
CA GLN A 269 -6.52 8.46 -29.43
C GLN A 269 -5.13 9.08 -29.45
#